data_AF-A0A355F924-F1
#
_entry.id   AF-A0A355F924-F1
#
_cell.length_a   1.000
_cell.length_b   1.000
_cell.length_c   1.000
_cell.angle_alpha   90.00
_cell.angle_beta   90.00
_cell.angle_gamma   90.00
#
_symmetry.space_group_name_H-M   'P 1'
#
loop_
_entity.id
_entity.type
_entity.pdbx_description
1 polymer ?
#
loop_
_entity_poly.entity_id
_entity_poly.type
_entity_poly.pdbx_seq_one_letter_code
_entity_poly.pdbx_strand_id
1 'polypeptide(L)'
;MVKSTLHRRLLLAVSLGALAISAVPASAQVTGSLLVTVMAPPAQPAPNVPVKLLLAGSPNTHQEVTDKAGQARFSDLEGGVYTATVSLDGYSPVTCPGVRIVGTKREVVIHLNPAGEERPSSCKLAEAG
;
A
#
# COMPACT_ATOMS: atom_id res chain seq x y z
N MET A 1 -40.84 -61.51 3.11
CA MET A 1 -39.49 -62.14 3.08
C MET A 1 -38.82 -61.79 1.75
N VAL A 2 -37.86 -60.84 1.76
CA VAL A 2 -36.65 -60.69 0.89
C VAL A 2 -36.84 -60.86 -0.65
N LYS A 3 -36.66 -59.85 -1.53
CA LYS A 3 -35.42 -59.18 -2.02
C LYS A 3 -35.83 -58.05 -3.01
N SER A 4 -35.32 -56.81 -2.98
CA SER A 4 -34.02 -56.34 -3.54
C SER A 4 -33.85 -56.79 -5.00
N THR A 5 -33.61 -55.99 -6.06
CA THR A 5 -32.65 -54.91 -6.35
C THR A 5 -33.00 -54.46 -7.78
N LEU A 6 -33.14 -53.16 -8.08
CA LEU A 6 -32.10 -52.27 -8.61
C LEU A 6 -31.67 -52.54 -10.08
N HIS A 7 -31.54 -51.43 -10.80
CA HIS A 7 -30.85 -51.21 -12.09
C HIS A 7 -31.65 -51.37 -13.38
N ARG A 8 -31.31 -50.47 -14.32
CA ARG A 8 -31.52 -50.61 -15.76
C ARG A 8 -32.81 -50.01 -16.31
N ARG A 9 -33.12 -48.78 -15.95
CA ARG A 9 -33.88 -47.87 -16.82
C ARG A 9 -32.99 -46.66 -17.09
N LEU A 10 -32.14 -46.82 -18.09
CA LEU A 10 -32.34 -46.23 -19.41
C LEU A 10 -31.81 -44.79 -19.38
N LEU A 11 -30.51 -44.71 -19.62
CA LEU A 11 -29.76 -43.53 -20.02
C LEU A 11 -30.50 -42.83 -21.17
N LEU A 12 -30.88 -41.57 -21.01
CA LEU A 12 -31.02 -40.51 -22.03
C LEU A 12 -31.96 -39.42 -21.46
N ALA A 13 -31.42 -38.41 -20.79
CA ALA A 13 -32.12 -37.14 -20.60
C ALA A 13 -31.16 -36.07 -20.07
N VAL A 14 -30.98 -35.02 -20.89
CA VAL A 14 -30.53 -33.67 -20.50
C VAL A 14 -29.05 -33.51 -20.12
N SER A 15 -28.19 -33.35 -21.12
CA SER A 15 -26.90 -32.68 -20.99
C SER A 15 -26.93 -31.36 -21.76
N LEU A 16 -27.77 -30.43 -21.31
CA LEU A 16 -27.82 -29.07 -21.81
C LEU A 16 -28.09 -28.12 -20.63
N GLY A 17 -27.04 -27.58 -20.03
CA GLY A 17 -27.17 -26.55 -18.99
C GLY A 17 -26.27 -26.79 -17.80
N ALA A 18 -25.07 -26.20 -17.85
CA ALA A 18 -24.43 -25.45 -16.75
C ALA A 18 -22.91 -25.40 -16.98
N LEU A 19 -22.45 -24.62 -17.95
CA LEU A 19 -21.15 -23.94 -17.80
C LEU A 19 -21.36 -22.84 -16.75
N ALA A 20 -21.41 -23.23 -15.48
CA ALA A 20 -21.26 -22.29 -14.39
C ALA A 20 -19.79 -21.87 -14.38
N ILE A 21 -19.47 -20.82 -15.13
CA ILE A 21 -18.20 -20.11 -15.01
C ILE A 21 -18.20 -19.61 -13.57
N SER A 22 -17.46 -20.28 -12.69
CA SER A 22 -17.19 -19.79 -11.34
C SER A 22 -16.31 -18.56 -11.50
N ALA A 23 -16.95 -17.40 -11.74
CA ALA A 23 -16.31 -16.11 -11.61
C ALA A 23 -15.96 -15.96 -10.12
N VAL A 24 -14.75 -16.39 -9.77
CA VAL A 24 -14.18 -16.08 -8.47
C VAL A 24 -14.18 -14.56 -8.38
N PRO A 25 -14.81 -13.95 -7.36
CA PRO A 25 -14.75 -12.51 -7.23
C PRO A 25 -13.27 -12.15 -7.10
N ALA A 26 -12.75 -11.36 -8.04
CA ALA A 26 -11.49 -10.68 -7.83
C ALA A 26 -11.76 -9.73 -6.67
N SER A 27 -11.28 -10.05 -5.48
CA SER A 27 -11.38 -9.15 -4.33
C SER A 27 -10.81 -7.81 -4.75
N ALA A 28 -11.68 -6.82 -4.93
CA ALA A 28 -11.32 -5.43 -5.16
C ALA A 28 -10.76 -4.90 -3.85
N GLN A 29 -9.55 -5.32 -3.50
CA GLN A 29 -8.79 -4.69 -2.43
C GLN A 29 -8.71 -3.20 -2.76
N VAL A 30 -9.08 -2.38 -1.78
CA VAL A 30 -9.01 -0.93 -1.91
C VAL A 30 -7.53 -0.58 -2.03
N THR A 31 -7.06 -0.31 -3.25
CA THR A 31 -5.69 0.11 -3.49
C THR A 31 -5.62 1.62 -3.63
N GLY A 32 -4.64 2.24 -2.99
CA GLY A 32 -4.40 3.68 -3.11
C GLY A 32 -2.97 3.99 -3.54
N SER A 33 -2.65 5.28 -3.58
CA SER A 33 -1.32 5.74 -3.94
C SER A 33 -0.85 6.80 -2.95
N LEU A 34 0.46 6.85 -2.68
CA LEU A 34 1.07 7.83 -1.80
C LEU A 34 2.17 8.58 -2.57
N LEU A 35 2.09 9.90 -2.57
CA LEU A 35 3.19 10.78 -2.96
C LEU A 35 3.88 11.29 -1.70
N VAL A 36 5.15 10.95 -1.52
CA VAL A 36 5.99 11.48 -0.45
C VAL A 36 6.90 12.54 -1.03
N THR A 37 6.94 13.73 -0.42
CA THR A 37 7.88 14.79 -0.76
C THR A 37 8.84 15.00 0.40
N VAL A 38 10.13 14.89 0.16
CA VAL A 38 11.18 15.08 1.17
C VAL A 38 11.89 16.41 0.92
N MET A 39 11.93 17.25 1.96
CA MET A 39 12.56 18.56 1.95
C MET A 39 13.67 18.63 3.00
N ALA A 40 14.80 19.23 2.66
CA ALA A 40 15.89 19.57 3.56
C ALA A 40 16.00 21.10 3.72
N PRO A 41 16.49 21.63 4.85
CA PRO A 41 16.74 23.05 5.02
C PRO A 41 17.85 23.56 4.09
N PRO A 42 17.71 24.78 3.54
CA PRO A 42 16.58 25.71 3.69
C PRO A 42 15.48 25.48 2.63
N ALA A 43 14.53 24.57 2.91
CA ALA A 43 13.38 24.24 2.06
C ALA A 43 13.72 23.79 0.62
N GLN A 44 14.79 23.01 0.47
CA GLN A 44 15.26 22.43 -0.77
C GLN A 44 14.74 20.99 -0.93
N PRO A 45 14.32 20.57 -2.13
CA PRO A 45 14.02 19.17 -2.39
C PRO A 45 15.22 18.28 -2.10
N ALA A 46 15.01 17.14 -1.45
CA ALA A 46 16.06 16.18 -1.14
C ALA A 46 15.98 14.97 -2.10
N PRO A 47 16.79 14.93 -3.18
CA PRO A 47 16.82 13.81 -4.11
C PRO A 47 17.66 12.63 -3.57
N ASN A 48 17.44 11.45 -4.15
CA ASN A 48 18.17 10.22 -3.84
C ASN A 48 18.01 9.75 -2.38
N VAL A 49 16.88 10.08 -1.75
CA VAL A 49 16.58 9.69 -0.37
C VAL A 49 15.69 8.45 -0.39
N PRO A 50 16.10 7.34 0.27
CA PRO A 50 15.24 6.17 0.39
C PRO A 50 14.09 6.45 1.35
N VAL A 51 12.86 6.25 0.87
CA VAL A 51 11.62 6.31 1.64
C VAL A 51 11.10 4.88 1.79
N LYS A 52 10.90 4.44 3.03
CA LYS A 52 10.35 3.12 3.34
C LYS A 52 8.95 3.27 3.92
N LEU A 53 8.01 2.45 3.47
CA LEU A 53 6.68 2.31 4.05
C LEU A 53 6.53 0.92 4.67
N LEU A 54 5.95 0.84 5.85
CA LEU A 54 5.58 -0.41 6.51
C LEU A 54 4.09 -0.40 6.82
N LEU A 55 3.35 -1.39 6.35
CA LEU A 55 1.93 -1.56 6.66
C LEU A 55 1.74 -2.09 8.08
N ALA A 56 0.92 -1.44 8.89
CA ALA A 56 0.63 -1.89 10.25
C ALA A 56 0.00 -3.29 10.26
N GLY A 57 0.55 -4.20 11.07
CA GLY A 57 0.09 -5.58 11.16
C GLY A 57 0.55 -6.49 10.01
N SER A 58 1.38 -5.99 9.09
CA SER A 58 1.96 -6.77 7.99
C SER A 58 3.48 -6.61 7.95
N PRO A 59 4.25 -7.66 7.61
CA PRO A 59 5.68 -7.53 7.35
C PRO A 59 5.97 -6.84 6.00
N ASN A 60 4.94 -6.55 5.18
CA ASN A 60 5.10 -5.96 3.87
C ASN A 60 5.68 -4.55 3.96
N THR A 61 6.81 -4.35 3.27
CA THR A 61 7.46 -3.05 3.14
C THR A 61 7.53 -2.62 1.69
N HIS A 62 7.25 -1.36 1.43
CA HIS A 62 7.49 -0.72 0.14
C HIS A 62 8.67 0.23 0.28
N GLN A 63 9.51 0.33 -0.74
CA GLN A 63 10.64 1.25 -0.74
C GLN A 63 10.75 1.93 -2.09
N GLU A 64 10.88 3.25 -2.06
CA GLU A 64 11.11 4.09 -3.23
C GLU A 64 12.21 5.10 -2.93
N VAL A 65 12.84 5.63 -3.97
CA VAL A 65 13.89 6.66 -3.84
C VAL A 65 13.36 7.98 -4.38
N THR A 66 13.61 9.09 -3.68
CA THR A 66 13.15 10.40 -4.14
C THR A 66 13.85 10.85 -5.41
N ASP A 67 13.07 11.44 -6.32
CA ASP A 67 13.58 12.03 -7.57
C ASP A 67 14.21 13.42 -7.37
N LYS A 68 14.57 14.10 -8.47
CA LYS A 68 15.15 15.46 -8.45
C LYS A 68 14.25 16.52 -7.82
N ALA A 69 12.94 16.28 -7.76
CA ALA A 69 11.98 17.15 -7.09
C ALA A 69 11.73 16.72 -5.63
N GLY A 70 12.53 15.78 -5.10
CA GLY A 70 12.37 15.25 -3.75
C GLY A 70 11.16 14.34 -3.60
N GLN A 71 10.59 13.83 -4.71
CA GLN A 71 9.35 13.06 -4.69
C GLN A 71 9.60 11.55 -4.81
N ALA A 72 8.97 10.77 -3.94
CA ALA A 72 8.86 9.32 -4.05
C ALA A 72 7.38 8.94 -4.24
N ARG A 73 7.10 8.06 -5.22
CA ARG A 73 5.75 7.72 -5.65
C ARG A 73 5.48 6.24 -5.42
N PHE A 74 4.51 5.95 -4.58
CA PHE A 74 4.04 4.59 -4.31
C PHE A 74 2.67 4.41 -4.95
N SER A 75 2.55 3.46 -5.87
CA SER A 75 1.28 3.02 -6.46
C SER A 75 0.84 1.70 -5.86
N ASP A 76 -0.43 1.34 -6.07
CA ASP A 76 -0.97 0.01 -5.76
C ASP A 76 -0.78 -0.41 -4.29
N LEU A 77 -0.79 0.56 -3.38
CA LEU A 77 -0.70 0.32 -1.94
C LEU A 77 -2.01 -0.27 -1.44
N GLU A 78 -1.92 -1.36 -0.68
CA GLU A 78 -3.06 -1.91 0.05
C GLU A 78 -3.68 -0.84 0.97
N GLY A 79 -5.01 -0.86 1.08
CA GLY A 79 -5.72 -0.01 2.02
C GLY A 79 -5.33 -0.34 3.46
N GLY A 80 -4.84 0.64 4.21
CA GLY A 80 -4.29 0.40 5.53
C GLY A 80 -3.62 1.62 6.16
N VAL A 81 -2.99 1.40 7.30
CA VAL A 81 -2.22 2.44 8.01
C VAL A 81 -0.75 2.11 7.86
N TYR A 82 0.01 3.05 7.31
CA TYR A 82 1.44 2.90 7.09
C TYR A 82 2.25 3.75 8.05
N THR A 83 3.45 3.26 8.35
CA THR A 83 4.53 4.03 8.94
C THR A 83 5.55 4.33 7.83
N ALA A 84 5.78 5.62 7.56
CA ALA A 84 6.83 6.05 6.65
C ALA A 84 8.13 6.31 7.42
N THR A 85 9.25 5.84 6.90
CA THR A 85 10.57 6.05 7.49
C THR A 85 11.52 6.60 6.43
N VAL A 86 12.27 7.63 6.82
CA VAL A 86 13.27 8.28 5.96
C VAL A 86 14.57 8.40 6.75
N SER A 87 15.67 8.04 6.10
CA SER A 87 17.02 8.20 6.65
C SER A 87 17.93 8.79 5.59
N LEU A 88 18.66 9.83 5.96
CA LEU A 88 19.65 10.50 5.11
C LEU A 88 20.85 10.88 5.97
N ASP A 89 22.06 10.58 5.50
CA ASP A 89 23.29 10.92 6.23
C ASP A 89 23.39 12.44 6.47
N GLY A 90 23.77 12.80 7.70
CA GLY A 90 23.82 14.20 8.14
C GLY A 90 22.49 14.76 8.65
N TYR A 91 21.39 13.99 8.57
CA TYR A 91 20.07 14.40 9.06
C TYR A 91 19.55 13.44 10.12
N SER A 92 18.66 13.94 10.99
CA SER A 92 17.97 13.10 11.97
C SER A 92 16.96 12.19 11.26
N PRO A 93 16.95 10.86 11.53
CA PRO A 93 16.01 9.94 10.91
C PRO A 93 14.57 10.31 11.27
N VAL A 94 13.66 10.12 10.32
CA VAL A 94 12.26 10.52 10.47
C VAL A 94 11.36 9.31 10.41
N THR A 95 10.43 9.22 11.36
CA THR A 95 9.36 8.21 11.35
C THR A 95 8.02 8.91 11.41
N CYS A 96 7.21 8.71 10.37
CA CYS A 96 5.86 9.26 10.23
C CYS A 96 4.83 8.12 10.37
N PRO A 97 4.33 7.84 11.58
CA PRO A 97 3.25 6.88 11.75
C PRO A 97 1.91 7.45 11.26
N GLY A 98 0.93 6.58 10.99
CA GLY A 98 -0.46 6.98 10.81
C GLY A 98 -0.84 7.41 9.38
N VAL A 99 -0.02 7.10 8.37
CA VAL A 99 -0.36 7.42 6.97
C VAL A 99 -1.45 6.48 6.48
N ARG A 100 -2.70 6.96 6.44
CA ARG A 100 -3.86 6.14 6.10
C ARG A 100 -4.17 6.15 4.60
N ILE A 101 -4.13 4.98 3.97
CA ILE A 101 -4.47 4.76 2.57
C ILE A 101 -5.87 4.16 2.48
N VAL A 102 -6.76 4.79 1.69
CA VAL A 102 -8.18 4.43 1.54
C VAL A 102 -8.67 4.57 0.10
N GLY A 103 -7.91 4.07 -0.86
CA GLY A 103 -8.37 4.00 -2.26
C GLY A 103 -8.11 5.26 -3.09
N THR A 104 -7.68 6.36 -2.46
CA THR A 104 -7.36 7.62 -3.13
C THR A 104 -5.88 7.95 -3.02
N LYS A 105 -5.43 8.91 -3.83
CA LYS A 105 -4.10 9.49 -3.69
C LYS A 105 -3.99 10.24 -2.35
N ARG A 106 -2.88 10.02 -1.66
CA ARG A 106 -2.47 10.74 -0.45
C ARG A 106 -1.13 11.41 -0.69
N GLU A 107 -0.89 12.49 0.04
CA GLU A 107 0.35 13.24 -0.04
C GLU A 107 0.91 13.48 1.36
N VAL A 108 2.22 13.27 1.52
CA VAL A 108 2.95 13.47 2.78
C VAL A 108 4.19 14.30 2.47
N VAL A 109 4.40 15.35 3.25
CA VAL A 109 5.61 16.17 3.18
C VAL A 109 6.45 15.89 4.43
N ILE A 110 7.71 15.53 4.20
CA ILE A 110 8.69 15.21 5.25
C ILE A 110 9.76 16.29 5.24
N HIS A 111 9.95 16.93 6.38
CA HIS A 111 10.98 17.94 6.59
C HIS A 111 12.11 17.29 7.41
N LEU A 112 13.27 17.14 6.78
CA LEU A 112 14.49 16.69 7.43
C LEU A 112 15.11 17.85 8.20
N ASN A 113 15.57 17.62 9.41
CA ASN A 113 16.46 18.55 10.12
C ASN A 113 17.84 17.92 10.29
N PRO A 114 18.93 18.71 10.26
CA PRO A 114 20.28 18.23 10.53
C PRO A 114 20.35 17.40 11.82
N ALA A 115 21.23 16.41 11.83
CA ALA A 115 21.48 15.62 13.02
C ALA A 115 22.03 16.53 14.14
N GLY A 116 21.42 16.47 15.33
CA GLY A 116 21.87 17.24 16.50
C GLY A 116 21.20 18.61 16.69
N GLU A 117 20.22 18.98 15.85
CA GLU A 117 19.36 20.14 16.14
C GLU A 117 18.22 19.78 17.12
N GLU A 118 17.82 20.75 17.95
CA GLU A 118 16.78 20.58 18.98
C GLU A 118 15.37 20.41 18.42
N ARG A 119 15.13 20.81 17.15
CA ARG A 119 13.86 20.58 16.48
C ARG A 119 13.89 19.22 15.78
N PRO A 120 13.09 18.22 16.22
CA PRO A 120 13.04 16.94 15.53
C PRO A 120 12.47 17.14 14.12
N SER A 121 12.98 16.35 13.17
CA SER A 121 12.40 16.24 11.83
C SER A 121 10.90 15.93 11.93
N SER A 122 10.08 16.52 11.06
CA SER A 122 8.61 16.44 11.15
C SER A 122 7.99 15.97 9.86
N CYS A 123 6.81 15.35 9.96
CA CYS A 123 6.02 14.93 8.81
C CYS A 123 4.64 15.57 8.88
N LYS A 124 4.19 16.12 7.75
CA LYS A 124 2.86 16.67 7.59
C LYS A 124 2.12 15.87 6.52
N LEU A 125 1.02 15.24 6.88
CA LEU A 125 0.04 14.75 5.91
C LEU A 125 -0.59 15.99 5.27
N ALA A 126 -0.51 16.10 3.94
CA ALA A 126 -1.27 17.11 3.23
C ALA A 126 -2.75 16.69 3.27
N GLU A 127 -3.61 17.58 3.74
CA GLU A 127 -5.04 17.33 3.73
C GLU A 127 -5.49 17.18 2.27
N ALA A 128 -6.24 16.10 1.99
CA ALA A 128 -6.86 15.93 0.68
C ALA A 128 -7.96 16.98 0.55
N GLY A 129 -7.79 17.91 -0.39
CA GLY A 129 -8.80 18.90 -0.76
C GLY A 129 -10.00 18.29 -1.48
#